data_AF-A0A9C8KVN2-F1
#
_entry.id   AF-A0A9C8KVN2-F1
#
_cell.length_a   1.000
_cell.length_b   1.000
_cell.length_c   1.000
_cell.angle_alpha   90.00
_cell.angle_beta   90.00
_cell.angle_gamma   90.00
#
_symmetry.space_group_name_H-M   'P 1'
#
loop_
_entity.id
_entity.type
_entity.pdbx_description
1 polymer ?
#
loop_
_entity_poly.entity_id
_entity_poly.type
_entity_poly.pdbx_seq_one_letter_code
_entity_poly.pdbx_strand_id
1 'polypeptide(L)'
;MTKCMFLMPKKLKLPGAVFLVLLLLHSCGQQELSGGATEDVLERGKELFFSEEYRRALDHWERHHDDDEKNFLIDKWRVRTLLMLDRPEEAQQVLETYRAIVPEHPELTMLLAQSRAQQGRPREAIALLDEASLYLLTYAGIYLTRADLLLEYGLPEQADEAKRNAQILLDMSQSSGEY
;
A
#
# COMPACT_ATOMS: atom_id res chain seq x y z
N MET A 1 26.43 -35.15 -7.24
CA MET A 1 27.67 -34.53 -6.73
C MET A 1 28.70 -34.53 -7.86
N THR A 2 28.73 -33.47 -8.66
CA THR A 2 29.58 -33.39 -9.84
C THR A 2 30.57 -32.24 -9.65
N LYS A 3 31.83 -32.61 -9.44
CA LYS A 3 32.97 -31.75 -9.19
C LYS A 3 33.40 -31.15 -10.54
N CYS A 4 33.03 -29.91 -10.84
CA CYS A 4 33.59 -29.21 -11.99
C CYS A 4 34.93 -28.56 -11.59
N MET A 5 35.99 -29.17 -12.09
CA MET A 5 37.38 -28.75 -11.96
C MET A 5 37.58 -27.43 -12.73
N PHE A 6 37.79 -26.32 -12.02
CA PHE A 6 38.04 -25.01 -12.61
C PHE A 6 39.51 -24.95 -13.07
N LEU A 7 39.77 -25.23 -14.36
CA LEU A 7 41.03 -24.88 -15.01
C LEU A 7 40.94 -23.42 -15.47
N MET A 8 41.64 -22.51 -14.80
CA MET A 8 41.83 -21.14 -15.31
C MET A 8 42.95 -21.11 -16.35
N PRO A 9 42.73 -20.59 -17.57
CA PRO A 9 43.83 -20.25 -18.45
C PRO A 9 44.43 -18.88 -18.08
N LYS A 10 45.76 -18.82 -18.14
CA LYS A 10 46.58 -17.62 -17.94
C LYS A 10 46.23 -16.52 -18.95
N LYS A 11 45.98 -15.31 -18.42
CA LYS A 11 46.07 -13.98 -19.05
C LYS A 11 45.79 -13.93 -20.57
N LEU A 12 44.51 -13.89 -20.94
CA LEU A 12 44.09 -13.45 -22.27
C LEU A 12 43.90 -11.92 -22.25
N LYS A 13 44.83 -11.17 -22.89
CA LYS A 13 44.63 -9.74 -23.16
C LYS A 13 43.62 -9.60 -24.30
N LEU A 14 42.39 -9.22 -23.97
CA LEU A 14 41.39 -8.86 -24.97
C LEU A 14 41.45 -7.35 -25.27
N PRO A 15 41.31 -6.91 -26.54
CA PRO A 15 41.29 -5.50 -26.90
C PRO A 15 40.04 -4.81 -26.33
N GLY A 16 40.19 -3.55 -25.91
CA GLY A 16 39.24 -2.78 -25.09
C GLY A 16 37.81 -2.61 -25.62
N ALA A 17 37.50 -3.06 -26.83
CA ALA A 17 36.15 -3.01 -27.40
C ALA A 17 35.26 -4.20 -26.97
N VAL A 18 35.82 -5.37 -26.63
CA VAL A 18 35.01 -6.57 -26.27
C VAL A 18 34.51 -6.49 -24.82
N PHE A 19 35.23 -5.80 -23.94
CA PHE A 19 34.82 -5.58 -22.56
C PHE A 19 33.61 -4.64 -22.45
N LEU A 20 33.45 -3.72 -23.41
CA LEU A 20 32.32 -2.78 -23.45
C LEU A 20 31.01 -3.47 -23.86
N VAL A 21 31.06 -4.49 -24.72
CA VAL A 21 29.87 -5.25 -25.15
C VAL A 21 29.34 -6.16 -24.03
N LEU A 22 30.22 -6.69 -23.18
CA LEU A 22 29.82 -7.47 -22.00
C LEU A 22 29.22 -6.61 -20.86
N LEU A 23 29.61 -5.33 -20.76
CA LEU A 23 29.01 -4.37 -19.82
C LEU A 23 27.68 -3.80 -20.34
N LEU A 24 27.50 -3.67 -21.65
CA LEU A 24 26.23 -3.24 -22.24
C LEU A 24 25.16 -4.34 -22.27
N LEU A 25 25.55 -5.62 -22.16
CA LEU A 25 24.61 -6.73 -22.02
C LEU A 25 24.06 -6.94 -20.60
N HIS A 26 24.63 -6.29 -19.57
CA HIS A 26 24.02 -6.28 -18.23
C HIS A 26 22.95 -5.19 -18.06
N SER A 27 23.01 -4.10 -18.84
CA SER A 27 22.07 -2.99 -18.72
C SER A 27 20.84 -3.11 -19.63
N CYS A 28 20.79 -4.09 -20.53
CA CYS A 28 19.72 -4.22 -21.53
C CYS A 28 18.72 -5.36 -21.20
N GLY A 29 18.85 -6.00 -20.03
CA GLY A 29 17.95 -7.09 -19.59
C GLY A 29 17.11 -6.80 -18.35
N GLN A 30 17.18 -5.59 -17.76
CA GLN A 30 16.53 -5.28 -16.48
C GLN A 30 15.26 -4.43 -16.59
N GLN A 31 14.84 -4.03 -17.79
CA GLN A 31 13.79 -3.02 -17.94
C GLN A 31 12.39 -3.56 -18.33
N GLU A 32 12.21 -4.88 -18.43
CA GLU A 32 10.89 -5.49 -18.70
C GLU A 32 10.36 -6.39 -17.54
N LEU A 33 11.11 -6.53 -16.44
CA LEU A 33 10.73 -7.40 -15.31
C LEU A 33 10.13 -6.68 -14.10
N SER A 34 10.22 -5.36 -14.00
CA SER A 34 9.80 -4.63 -12.80
C SER A 34 8.27 -4.53 -12.63
N GLY A 35 7.53 -4.50 -13.75
CA GLY A 35 6.06 -4.45 -13.71
C GLY A 35 5.43 -5.77 -13.27
N GLY A 36 5.90 -6.90 -13.81
CA GLY A 36 5.36 -8.23 -13.49
C GLY A 36 5.70 -8.69 -12.07
N ALA A 37 6.93 -8.46 -11.61
CA ALA A 37 7.35 -8.88 -10.27
C ALA A 37 6.57 -8.15 -9.16
N THR A 38 6.25 -6.86 -9.35
CA THR A 38 5.44 -6.11 -8.38
C THR A 38 3.99 -6.55 -8.39
N GLU A 39 3.43 -6.86 -9.56
CA GLU A 39 2.05 -7.38 -9.66
C GLU A 39 1.91 -8.75 -9.00
N ASP A 40 2.81 -9.70 -9.29
CA ASP A 40 2.81 -11.03 -8.67
C ASP A 40 2.90 -10.95 -7.12
N VAL A 41 3.73 -10.03 -6.62
CA VAL A 41 3.83 -9.75 -5.18
C VAL A 41 2.51 -9.24 -4.62
N LEU A 42 1.87 -8.29 -5.31
CA LEU A 42 0.59 -7.72 -4.89
C LEU A 42 -0.53 -8.75 -4.92
N GLU A 43 -0.66 -9.54 -5.98
CA GLU A 43 -1.66 -10.59 -6.11
C GLU A 43 -1.54 -11.60 -4.97
N ARG A 44 -0.35 -12.19 -4.78
CA ARG A 44 -0.14 -13.22 -3.78
C ARG A 44 -0.38 -12.74 -2.35
N GLY A 45 0.06 -11.53 -2.01
CA GLY A 45 -0.18 -11.04 -0.67
C GLY A 45 -1.64 -10.64 -0.43
N LYS A 46 -2.36 -10.16 -1.46
CA LYS A 46 -3.81 -9.91 -1.37
C LYS A 46 -4.56 -11.23 -1.16
N GLU A 47 -4.18 -12.29 -1.87
CA GLU A 47 -4.76 -13.63 -1.67
C GLU A 47 -4.62 -14.08 -0.21
N LEU A 48 -3.42 -13.94 0.38
CA LEU A 48 -3.18 -14.27 1.79
C LEU A 48 -4.04 -13.40 2.71
N PHE A 49 -4.16 -12.10 2.42
CA PHE A 49 -4.97 -11.17 3.21
C PHE A 49 -6.46 -11.52 3.17
N PHE A 50 -7.03 -11.76 1.98
CA PHE A 50 -8.44 -12.11 1.81
C PHE A 50 -8.77 -13.52 2.30
N SER A 51 -7.77 -14.40 2.40
CA SER A 51 -7.89 -15.72 3.05
C SER A 51 -7.74 -15.65 4.58
N GLU A 52 -7.68 -14.45 5.16
CA GLU A 52 -7.51 -14.19 6.60
C GLU A 52 -6.19 -14.75 7.17
N GLU A 53 -5.22 -15.08 6.32
CA GLU A 53 -3.91 -15.56 6.71
C GLU A 53 -2.98 -14.38 7.06
N TYR A 54 -3.47 -13.47 7.92
CA TYR A 54 -2.86 -12.14 8.14
C TYR A 54 -1.39 -12.20 8.56
N ARG A 55 -0.98 -13.19 9.35
CA ARG A 55 0.45 -13.36 9.70
C ARG A 55 1.31 -13.66 8.48
N ARG A 56 0.85 -14.57 7.61
CA ARG A 56 1.58 -14.91 6.37
C ARG A 56 1.53 -13.77 5.37
N ALA A 57 0.41 -13.05 5.30
CA ALA A 57 0.30 -11.83 4.50
C ALA A 57 1.30 -10.78 4.99
N LEU A 58 1.42 -10.56 6.30
CA LEU A 58 2.37 -9.61 6.87
C LEU A 58 3.80 -10.00 6.54
N ASP A 59 4.19 -11.25 6.78
CA ASP A 59 5.53 -11.73 6.42
C ASP A 59 5.80 -11.57 4.91
N HIS A 60 4.78 -11.73 4.07
CA HIS A 60 4.89 -11.54 2.62
C HIS A 60 5.16 -10.07 2.29
N TRP A 61 4.41 -9.14 2.87
CA TRP A 61 4.65 -7.71 2.68
C TRP A 61 6.02 -7.27 3.21
N GLU A 62 6.44 -7.79 4.37
CA GLU A 62 7.73 -7.46 4.97
C GLU A 62 8.92 -8.01 4.19
N ARG A 63 8.75 -9.10 3.42
CA ARG A 63 9.83 -9.59 2.53
C ARG A 63 9.98 -8.77 1.25
N HIS A 64 8.94 -8.04 0.88
CA HIS A 64 8.86 -7.38 -0.42
C HIS A 64 8.73 -5.86 -0.33
N HIS A 65 8.69 -5.29 0.87
CA HIS A 65 8.95 -3.85 1.02
C HIS A 65 10.45 -3.60 0.98
N ASP A 66 10.82 -2.46 0.42
CA ASP A 66 12.17 -1.93 0.46
C ASP A 66 12.13 -0.68 1.34
N ASP A 67 12.97 -0.62 2.37
CA ASP A 67 13.08 0.55 3.26
C ASP A 67 13.62 1.78 2.51
N ASP A 68 14.44 1.56 1.48
CA ASP A 68 15.05 2.62 0.68
C ASP A 68 14.11 3.08 -0.46
N GLU A 69 13.24 2.20 -0.96
CA GLU A 69 12.24 2.50 -1.98
C GLU A 69 10.82 2.44 -1.42
N LYS A 70 10.30 3.62 -1.03
CA LYS A 70 8.92 3.75 -0.54
C LYS A 70 7.90 3.33 -1.60
N ASN A 71 7.31 2.15 -1.42
CA ASN A 71 6.27 1.61 -2.28
C ASN A 71 4.90 1.60 -1.58
N PHE A 72 4.13 2.68 -1.77
CA PHE A 72 2.82 2.83 -1.13
C PHE A 72 1.84 1.70 -1.51
N LEU A 73 1.99 1.07 -2.69
CA LEU A 73 1.12 -0.04 -3.10
C LEU A 73 1.31 -1.27 -2.22
N ILE A 74 2.54 -1.57 -1.79
CA ILE A 74 2.84 -2.68 -0.87
C ILE A 74 2.53 -2.25 0.56
N ASP A 75 3.03 -1.08 0.98
CA ASP A 75 2.91 -0.64 2.36
C ASP A 75 1.46 -0.38 2.79
N LYS A 76 0.56 0.02 1.88
CA LYS A 76 -0.86 0.12 2.22
C LYS A 76 -1.48 -1.24 2.59
N TRP A 77 -1.04 -2.34 1.95
CA TRP A 77 -1.51 -3.68 2.29
C TRP A 77 -0.85 -4.18 3.56
N ARG A 78 0.43 -3.86 3.77
CA ARG A 78 1.12 -4.09 5.05
C ARG A 78 0.38 -3.43 6.20
N VAL A 79 0.05 -2.15 6.07
CA VAL A 79 -0.71 -1.38 7.07
C VAL A 79 -2.07 -2.00 7.34
N ARG A 80 -2.86 -2.32 6.30
CA ARG A 80 -4.14 -3.03 6.48
C ARG A 80 -3.97 -4.32 7.27
N THR A 81 -2.94 -5.08 6.94
CA THR A 81 -2.64 -6.36 7.61
C THR A 81 -2.26 -6.15 9.07
N LEU A 82 -1.48 -5.11 9.39
CA LEU A 82 -1.15 -4.73 10.76
C LEU A 82 -2.40 -4.35 11.56
N LEU A 83 -3.34 -3.60 10.97
CA LEU A 83 -4.61 -3.24 11.61
C LEU A 83 -5.52 -4.46 11.85
N MET A 84 -5.54 -5.44 10.95
CA MET A 84 -6.25 -6.70 11.16
C MET A 84 -5.63 -7.58 12.27
N LEU A 85 -4.34 -7.37 12.54
CA LEU A 85 -3.59 -8.06 13.60
C LEU A 85 -3.59 -7.30 14.94
N ASP A 86 -4.36 -6.22 15.06
CA ASP A 86 -4.40 -5.34 16.24
C ASP A 86 -3.01 -4.77 16.59
N ARG A 87 -2.27 -4.33 15.57
CA ARG A 87 -0.95 -3.68 15.70
C ARG A 87 -0.98 -2.24 15.17
N PRO A 88 -1.84 -1.37 15.74
CA PRO A 88 -2.10 -0.05 15.17
C PRO A 88 -0.94 0.94 15.30
N GLU A 89 -0.05 0.78 16.28
CA GLU A 89 1.13 1.63 16.46
C GLU A 89 2.12 1.46 15.30
N GLU A 90 2.35 0.21 14.87
CA GLU A 90 3.23 -0.11 13.74
C GLU A 90 2.61 0.36 12.42
N ALA A 91 1.30 0.20 12.27
CA ALA A 91 0.56 0.77 11.15
C ALA A 91 0.76 2.29 11.09
N GLN A 92 0.64 3.01 12.22
CA GLN A 92 0.85 4.45 12.28
C GLN A 92 2.29 4.83 11.87
N GLN A 93 3.30 4.09 12.34
CA GLN A 93 4.70 4.37 12.00
C GLN A 93 4.92 4.34 10.49
N VAL A 94 4.42 3.31 9.80
CA VAL A 94 4.50 3.21 8.33
C VAL A 94 3.79 4.39 7.68
N LEU A 95 2.56 4.69 8.10
CA LEU A 95 1.73 5.75 7.52
C LEU A 95 2.32 7.16 7.70
N GLU A 96 2.93 7.45 8.84
CA GLU A 96 3.58 8.75 9.08
C GLU A 96 4.78 8.99 8.14
N THR A 97 5.44 7.93 7.66
CA THR A 97 6.50 8.08 6.64
C THR A 97 5.96 8.57 5.29
N TYR A 98 4.68 8.34 4.99
CA TYR A 98 4.02 8.74 3.76
C TYR A 98 3.36 10.11 3.85
N ARG A 99 2.96 10.55 5.06
CA ARG A 99 2.26 11.82 5.24
C ARG A 99 3.08 13.03 4.81
N ALA A 100 4.41 12.96 4.92
CA ALA A 100 5.31 14.01 4.44
C ALA A 100 5.48 14.04 2.92
N ILE A 101 5.10 12.97 2.21
CA ILE A 101 5.31 12.80 0.76
C ILE A 101 4.00 13.05 0.02
N VAL A 102 2.90 12.48 0.50
CA VAL A 102 1.57 12.58 -0.11
C VAL A 102 0.55 12.93 0.97
N PRO A 103 0.51 14.20 1.43
CA PRO A 103 -0.30 14.61 2.57
C PRO A 103 -1.82 14.46 2.35
N GLU A 104 -2.27 14.48 1.09
CA GLU A 104 -3.70 14.50 0.73
C GLU A 104 -4.14 13.22 -0.02
N HIS A 105 -3.62 12.04 0.39
CA HIS A 105 -4.03 10.77 -0.22
C HIS A 105 -5.23 10.15 0.54
N PRO A 106 -6.40 9.95 -0.10
CA PRO A 106 -7.61 9.45 0.59
C PRO A 106 -7.41 8.14 1.36
N GLU A 107 -6.74 7.17 0.72
CA GLU A 107 -6.48 5.86 1.32
C GLU A 107 -5.52 5.96 2.52
N LEU A 108 -4.56 6.89 2.48
CA LEU A 108 -3.62 7.11 3.58
C LEU A 108 -4.36 7.68 4.79
N THR A 109 -5.20 8.70 4.55
CA THR A 109 -6.05 9.33 5.58
C THR A 109 -6.96 8.32 6.25
N MET A 110 -7.62 7.45 5.48
CA MET A 110 -8.49 6.41 6.04
C MET A 110 -7.72 5.43 6.93
N LEU A 111 -6.58 4.93 6.48
CA LEU A 111 -5.76 4.00 7.26
C LEU A 111 -5.20 4.67 8.52
N LEU A 112 -4.84 5.96 8.47
CA LEU A 112 -4.44 6.74 9.64
C LEU A 112 -5.58 6.92 10.63
N ALA A 113 -6.79 7.21 10.15
CA ALA A 113 -7.97 7.33 11.00
C ALA A 113 -8.28 5.99 11.70
N GLN A 114 -8.28 4.89 10.95
CA GLN A 114 -8.49 3.54 11.51
C GLN A 114 -7.42 3.19 12.55
N SER A 115 -6.13 3.45 12.26
CA SER A 115 -5.03 3.25 13.20
C SER A 115 -5.23 4.06 14.50
N ARG A 116 -5.62 5.34 14.40
CA ARG A 116 -5.88 6.18 15.58
C ARG A 116 -7.09 5.69 16.38
N ALA A 117 -8.14 5.23 15.72
CA ALA A 117 -9.30 4.66 16.39
C ALA A 117 -8.94 3.41 17.20
N GLN A 118 -8.21 2.46 16.61
CA GLN A 118 -7.73 1.24 17.30
C GLN A 118 -6.80 1.56 18.48
N GLN A 119 -6.03 2.66 18.42
CA GLN A 119 -5.24 3.18 19.57
C GLN A 119 -6.10 3.84 20.66
N GLY A 120 -7.43 3.83 20.57
CA GLY A 120 -8.32 4.48 21.52
C GLY A 120 -8.40 6.00 21.36
N ARG A 121 -8.07 6.54 20.18
CA ARG A 121 -8.13 7.98 19.86
C ARG A 121 -9.20 8.30 18.80
N PRO A 122 -10.47 7.89 19.00
CA PRO A 122 -11.51 7.99 17.97
C PRO A 122 -11.90 9.41 17.61
N ARG A 123 -11.81 10.36 18.56
CA ARG A 123 -12.08 11.78 18.29
C ARG A 123 -11.09 12.35 17.28
N GLU A 124 -9.82 11.96 17.38
CA GLU A 124 -8.78 12.39 16.44
C GLU A 124 -8.92 11.69 15.08
N ALA A 125 -9.41 10.45 15.07
CA ALA A 125 -9.72 9.73 13.84
C ALA A 125 -10.88 10.36 13.06
N ILE A 126 -11.98 10.68 13.74
CA ILE A 126 -13.15 11.33 13.13
C ILE A 126 -12.78 12.73 12.64
N ALA A 127 -12.07 13.53 13.45
CA ALA A 127 -11.62 14.86 13.04
C ALA A 127 -10.72 14.83 11.79
N LEU A 128 -9.85 13.81 11.67
CA LEU A 128 -9.03 13.61 10.47
C LEU A 128 -9.89 13.34 9.22
N LEU A 129 -10.95 12.55 9.34
CA LEU A 129 -11.87 12.26 8.24
C LEU A 129 -12.76 13.46 7.91
N ASP A 130 -13.18 14.24 8.91
CA ASP A 130 -13.90 15.50 8.73
C ASP A 130 -13.06 16.48 7.93
N GLU A 131 -11.80 16.68 8.31
CA GLU A 131 -10.87 17.54 7.58
C GLU A 131 -10.70 17.07 6.13
N ALA A 132 -10.47 15.76 5.94
CA ALA A 132 -10.33 15.15 4.62
C ALA A 132 -11.56 15.31 3.72
N SER A 133 -12.76 15.29 4.30
CA SER A 133 -14.00 15.47 3.55
C SER A 133 -14.11 16.85 2.89
N LEU A 134 -13.40 17.87 3.39
CA LEU A 134 -13.43 19.24 2.85
C LEU A 134 -12.71 19.37 1.49
N TYR A 135 -11.71 18.53 1.23
CA TYR A 135 -10.89 18.60 0.01
C TYR A 135 -10.96 17.33 -0.84
N LEU A 136 -11.30 16.17 -0.26
CA LEU A 136 -11.51 14.89 -0.98
C LEU A 136 -13.00 14.62 -1.21
N LEU A 137 -13.71 15.65 -1.68
CA LEU A 137 -15.17 15.67 -1.80
C LEU A 137 -15.75 14.53 -2.65
N THR A 138 -14.96 13.91 -3.53
CA THR A 138 -15.42 12.85 -4.45
C THR A 138 -15.14 11.43 -3.95
N TYR A 139 -14.45 11.26 -2.82
CA TYR A 139 -14.05 9.94 -2.35
C TYR A 139 -15.03 9.36 -1.32
N ALA A 140 -16.01 8.59 -1.80
CA ALA A 140 -17.02 7.94 -0.97
C ALA A 140 -16.44 7.13 0.20
N GLY A 141 -15.24 6.56 0.03
CA GLY A 141 -14.54 5.82 1.08
C GLY A 141 -14.25 6.62 2.35
N ILE A 142 -14.01 7.94 2.26
CA ILE A 142 -13.81 8.80 3.44
C ILE A 142 -15.09 8.78 4.30
N TYR A 143 -16.24 8.98 3.66
CA TYR A 143 -17.54 9.03 4.31
C TYR A 143 -17.96 7.68 4.87
N LEU A 144 -17.69 6.58 4.16
CA LEU A 144 -17.96 5.22 4.66
C LEU A 144 -17.11 4.90 5.88
N THR A 145 -15.80 5.16 5.82
CA THR A 145 -14.90 4.95 6.97
C THR A 145 -15.34 5.77 8.17
N ARG A 146 -15.76 7.02 7.93
CA ARG A 146 -16.30 7.88 8.98
C ARG A 146 -17.58 7.31 9.57
N ALA A 147 -18.51 6.83 8.75
CA ALA A 147 -19.74 6.21 9.22
C ALA A 147 -19.48 4.99 10.10
N ASP A 148 -18.54 4.14 9.71
CA ASP A 148 -18.17 2.94 10.46
C ASP A 148 -17.62 3.31 11.85
N LEU A 149 -16.69 4.25 11.91
CA LEU A 149 -16.17 4.76 13.19
C LEU A 149 -17.29 5.40 14.04
N LEU A 150 -18.15 6.22 13.44
CA LEU A 150 -19.25 6.84 14.18
C LEU A 150 -20.21 5.80 14.77
N LEU A 151 -20.49 4.71 14.07
CA LEU A 151 -21.29 3.61 14.61
C LEU A 151 -20.58 2.90 15.76
N GLU A 152 -19.31 2.57 15.57
CA GLU A 152 -18.48 1.90 16.59
C GLU A 152 -18.45 2.69 17.91
N TYR A 153 -18.40 4.02 17.82
CA TYR A 153 -18.37 4.92 18.98
C TYR A 153 -19.74 5.50 19.38
N GLY A 154 -20.85 4.91 18.90
CA GLY A 154 -22.20 5.19 19.41
C GLY A 154 -22.82 6.52 18.96
N LEU A 155 -22.46 7.00 17.76
CA LEU A 155 -22.96 8.23 17.13
C LEU A 155 -23.78 7.92 15.85
N PRO A 156 -24.90 7.17 15.95
CA PRO A 156 -25.59 6.63 14.78
C PRO A 156 -26.20 7.70 13.86
N GLU A 157 -26.70 8.81 14.40
CA GLU A 157 -27.30 9.87 13.57
C GLU A 157 -26.29 10.52 12.63
N GLN A 158 -25.07 10.77 13.13
CA GLN A 158 -23.96 11.31 12.32
C GLN A 158 -23.43 10.26 11.34
N ALA A 159 -23.48 8.99 11.71
CA ALA A 159 -23.12 7.90 10.80
C ALA A 159 -24.09 7.82 9.62
N ASP A 160 -25.39 7.95 9.86
CA ASP A 160 -26.40 7.96 8.80
C ASP A 160 -26.23 9.14 7.85
N GLU A 161 -25.84 10.31 8.37
CA GLU A 161 -25.45 11.45 7.54
C GLU A 161 -24.25 11.12 6.64
N ALA A 162 -23.19 10.56 7.22
CA ALA A 162 -22.01 10.17 6.47
C ALA A 162 -22.35 9.13 5.37
N LYS A 163 -23.20 8.15 5.67
CA LYS A 163 -23.68 7.17 4.68
C LYS A 163 -24.46 7.81 3.54
N ARG A 164 -25.33 8.79 3.83
CA ARG A 164 -26.05 9.53 2.78
C ARG A 164 -25.09 10.28 1.86
N ASN A 165 -24.09 10.94 2.43
CA ASN A 165 -23.06 11.63 1.64
C ASN A 165 -22.28 10.65 0.76
N ALA A 166 -21.89 9.49 1.30
CA ALA A 166 -21.25 8.44 0.50
C ALA A 166 -22.13 7.98 -0.68
N GLN A 167 -23.43 7.74 -0.43
CA GLN A 167 -24.36 7.26 -1.45
C GLN A 167 -24.50 8.26 -2.61
N ILE A 168 -24.63 9.57 -2.30
CA ILE A 168 -24.70 10.62 -3.32
C ILE A 168 -23.49 10.54 -4.25
N LEU A 169 -22.28 10.38 -3.71
CA LEU A 169 -21.06 10.30 -4.50
C LEU A 169 -21.00 9.04 -5.36
N LEU A 170 -21.46 7.90 -4.83
CA LEU A 170 -21.53 6.65 -5.58
C LEU A 170 -22.52 6.76 -6.75
N ASP A 171 -23.70 7.33 -6.53
CA ASP A 171 -24.71 7.53 -7.57
C ASP A 171 -24.20 8.47 -8.67
N MET A 172 -23.52 9.56 -8.28
CA MET A 172 -22.89 10.49 -9.22
C MET A 172 -21.83 9.78 -10.09
N SER A 173 -20.99 8.93 -9.48
CA SER A 173 -19.96 8.19 -10.22
C SER A 173 -20.56 7.25 -11.27
N GLN A 174 -21.69 6.59 -10.96
CA GLN A 174 -22.38 5.69 -11.87
C GLN A 174 -23.01 6.44 -13.05
N SER A 175 -23.64 7.59 -12.79
CA SER A 175 -24.27 8.41 -13.84
C SER A 175 -23.27 9.05 -14.82
N SER A 176 -22.03 9.28 -14.40
CA SER A 176 -20.99 9.88 -15.25
C SER A 176 -20.37 8.92 -16.28
N GLY A 177 -20.61 7.61 -16.17
CA GLY A 177 -20.10 6.59 -17.10
C GLY A 177 -21.01 6.27 -18.28
N GLU A 178 -22.17 6.94 -18.41
CA GLU A 178 -23.21 6.61 -19.40
C GLU A 178 -23.23 7.52 -20.66
N TYR A 179 -22.15 8.26 -20.97
CA TYR A 179 -22.07 9.14 -22.15
C TYR A 179 -20.90 8.84 -23.09
#